data_AF-A0A8D2JXI8-F1
#
_entry.id   AF-A0A8D2JXI8-F1
#
_cell.length_a   1.000
_cell.length_b   1.000
_cell.length_c   1.000
_cell.angle_alpha   90.00
_cell.angle_beta   90.00
_cell.angle_gamma   90.00
#
_symmetry.space_group_name_H-M   'P 1'
#
loop_
_entity.id
_entity.type
_entity.pdbx_description
1 polymer ?
#
loop_
_entity_poly.entity_id
_entity_poly.type
_entity_poly.pdbx_seq_one_letter_code
_entity_poly.pdbx_strand_id
1 'polypeptide(L)'
;MKGEAGHMLHNEKSKQEGHIWGSMRRTAFILGSGLLSFVAFWNSVTWHLQRFWGASGYFWQAQWERLLTTFEGKEWILFFIGAIQVPCLFFWSFNGLLLVVDTTGKPNFISRYRIQVGKNEPVDPVKLRQSIRTVLFNQCMVSFPMVVFLYPFLKWWGDPCRRELPTFHWFLLELAIFTLIEEVLFYYSHRLLHHPTFYKKIHKKHHEWTAPIGVISLYAHPIEHVVSNMLPAIVGPLVMGSHLSSITMWFSLALIITTISHCGYHLPFLPSPEFHDYHHLKFNQCYGVLGVLDHLHGTDIMFKQTKAYERHVLLLGFTPLSESIPDSPKRMQ
;
A
#
# COMPACT_ATOMS: atom_id res chain seq x y z
N MET A 1 13.72 81.72 17.38
CA MET A 1 13.77 80.42 16.67
C MET A 1 13.59 79.19 17.59
N LYS A 2 12.74 79.22 18.64
CA LYS A 2 12.45 78.03 19.49
C LYS A 2 10.98 77.55 19.47
N GLY A 3 10.05 78.33 18.90
CA GLY A 3 8.62 77.99 18.87
C GLY A 3 8.19 77.11 17.68
N GLU A 4 8.73 77.33 16.49
CA GLU A 4 8.28 76.60 15.28
C GLU A 4 8.81 75.16 15.19
N ALA A 5 10.03 74.89 15.68
CA ALA A 5 10.60 73.54 15.67
C ALA A 5 9.86 72.58 16.64
N GLY A 6 9.40 73.07 17.80
CA GLY A 6 8.65 72.26 18.76
C GLY A 6 7.23 71.92 18.28
N HIS A 7 6.59 72.83 17.56
CA HIS A 7 5.26 72.60 16.99
C HIS A 7 5.29 71.64 15.80
N MET A 8 6.32 71.67 14.95
CA MET A 8 6.51 70.69 13.88
C MET A 8 6.82 69.28 14.42
N LEU A 9 7.73 69.16 15.40
CA LEU A 9 8.05 67.87 16.03
C LEU A 9 6.86 67.24 16.75
N HIS A 10 6.02 68.04 17.42
CA HIS A 10 4.82 67.52 18.09
C HIS A 10 3.77 67.05 17.09
N ASN A 11 3.61 67.77 15.97
CA ASN A 11 2.65 67.44 14.93
C ASN A 11 3.06 66.18 14.14
N GLU A 12 4.36 66.01 13.84
CA GLU A 12 4.90 64.78 13.24
C GLU A 12 4.75 63.57 14.15
N LYS A 13 5.03 63.71 15.45
CA LYS A 13 4.85 62.63 16.43
C LYS A 13 3.38 62.20 16.56
N SER A 14 2.45 63.15 16.56
CA SER A 14 1.01 62.85 16.58
C SER A 14 0.52 62.15 15.30
N LYS A 15 1.04 62.56 14.13
CA LYS A 15 0.75 61.91 12.85
C LYS A 15 1.31 60.48 12.79
N GLN A 16 2.51 60.27 13.32
CA GLN A 16 3.14 58.96 13.38
C GLN A 16 2.39 58.01 14.33
N GLU A 17 1.99 58.49 15.52
CA GLU A 17 1.18 57.73 16.47
C GLU A 17 -0.20 57.37 15.88
N GLY A 18 -0.87 58.31 15.19
CA GLY A 18 -2.14 58.05 14.50
C GLY A 18 -2.01 57.02 13.36
N HIS A 19 -0.91 57.06 12.61
CA HIS A 19 -0.62 56.08 11.56
C HIS A 19 -0.34 54.68 12.12
N ILE A 20 0.44 54.59 13.21
CA ILE A 20 0.72 53.33 13.91
C ILE A 20 -0.58 52.73 14.47
N TRP A 21 -1.41 53.53 15.13
CA TRP A 21 -2.70 53.09 15.65
C TRP A 21 -3.66 52.60 14.55
N GLY A 22 -3.73 53.33 13.43
CA GLY A 22 -4.50 52.92 12.26
C GLY A 22 -4.01 51.60 11.66
N SER A 23 -2.70 51.41 11.57
CA SER A 23 -2.08 50.16 11.09
C SER A 23 -2.33 48.99 12.04
N MET A 24 -2.21 49.21 13.35
CA MET A 24 -2.51 48.19 14.38
C MET A 24 -3.97 47.76 14.34
N ARG A 25 -4.91 48.71 14.20
CA ARG A 25 -6.35 48.41 14.10
C ARG A 25 -6.69 47.61 12.84
N ARG A 26 -6.08 47.95 11.70
CA ARG A 26 -6.25 47.18 10.45
C ARG A 26 -5.66 45.77 10.56
N THR A 27 -4.48 45.66 11.15
CA THR A 27 -3.81 44.36 11.38
C THR A 27 -4.62 43.49 12.32
N ALA A 28 -5.11 44.03 13.45
CA ALA A 28 -5.98 43.32 14.38
C ALA A 28 -7.30 42.89 13.72
N PHE A 29 -7.89 43.73 12.88
CA PHE A 29 -9.10 43.37 12.13
C PHE A 29 -8.85 42.26 11.10
N ILE A 30 -7.75 42.31 10.35
CA ILE A 30 -7.38 41.28 9.36
C ILE A 30 -7.07 39.95 10.06
N LEU A 31 -6.26 39.97 11.12
CA LEU A 31 -5.93 38.77 11.88
C LEU A 31 -7.16 38.20 12.60
N GLY A 32 -8.00 39.04 13.20
CA GLY A 32 -9.22 38.62 13.87
C GLY A 32 -10.26 38.03 12.92
N SER A 33 -10.50 38.69 11.79
CA SER A 33 -11.42 38.18 10.75
C SER A 33 -10.89 36.91 10.07
N GLY A 34 -9.57 36.83 9.84
CA GLY A 34 -8.92 35.63 9.35
C GLY A 34 -9.04 34.45 10.31
N LEU A 35 -8.80 34.67 11.61
CA LEU A 35 -8.95 33.64 12.64
C LEU A 35 -10.40 33.17 12.77
N LEU A 36 -11.37 34.09 12.79
CA LEU A 36 -12.79 33.74 12.85
C LEU A 36 -13.23 32.94 11.61
N SER A 37 -12.78 33.34 10.42
CA SER A 37 -13.07 32.62 9.17
C SER A 37 -12.43 31.23 9.17
N PHE A 38 -11.20 31.12 9.66
CA PHE A 38 -10.51 29.83 9.78
C PHE A 38 -11.21 28.91 10.77
N VAL A 39 -11.61 29.41 11.95
CA VAL A 39 -12.34 28.63 12.95
C VAL A 39 -13.71 28.21 12.42
N ALA A 40 -14.45 29.13 11.78
CA ALA A 40 -15.75 28.81 11.16
C ALA A 40 -15.61 27.76 10.05
N PHE A 41 -14.59 27.91 9.19
CA PHE A 41 -14.28 26.93 8.15
C PHE A 41 -13.92 25.57 8.74
N TRP A 42 -13.03 25.52 9.73
CA TRP A 42 -12.61 24.27 10.37
C TRP A 42 -13.76 23.58 11.11
N ASN A 43 -14.60 24.34 11.80
CA ASN A 43 -15.81 23.80 12.44
C ASN A 43 -16.82 23.30 11.42
N SER A 44 -16.98 23.99 10.29
CA SER A 44 -17.85 23.54 9.19
C SER A 44 -17.33 22.26 8.55
N VAL A 45 -16.04 22.20 8.23
CA VAL A 45 -15.39 21.01 7.68
C VAL A 45 -15.50 19.84 8.65
N THR A 46 -15.17 20.04 9.93
CA THR A 46 -15.28 18.96 10.93
C THR A 46 -16.72 18.51 11.12
N TRP A 47 -17.71 19.42 11.13
CA TRP A 47 -19.13 19.06 11.18
C TRP A 47 -19.59 18.25 9.97
N HIS A 48 -19.23 18.68 8.75
CA HIS A 48 -19.57 17.97 7.52
C HIS A 48 -18.89 16.60 7.43
N LEU A 49 -17.62 16.51 7.82
CA LEU A 49 -16.90 15.25 7.92
C LEU A 49 -17.56 14.34 8.97
N GLN A 50 -17.85 14.84 10.18
CA GLN A 50 -18.52 14.04 11.21
C GLN A 50 -19.90 13.56 10.75
N ARG A 51 -20.67 14.40 10.06
CA ARG A 51 -22.00 14.03 9.57
C ARG A 51 -21.96 13.03 8.42
N PHE A 52 -21.05 13.22 7.46
CA PHE A 52 -20.87 12.26 6.37
C PHE A 52 -20.33 10.93 6.89
N TRP A 53 -19.30 10.96 7.75
CA TRP A 53 -18.72 9.74 8.33
C TRP A 53 -19.70 9.07 9.30
N GLY A 54 -20.47 9.83 10.06
CA GLY A 54 -21.53 9.30 10.92
C GLY A 54 -22.62 8.61 10.13
N ALA A 55 -23.18 9.28 9.11
CA ALA A 55 -24.20 8.71 8.22
C ALA A 55 -23.68 7.48 7.46
N SER A 56 -22.44 7.54 6.94
CA SER A 56 -21.75 6.42 6.32
C SER A 56 -21.58 5.26 7.32
N GLY A 57 -21.18 5.55 8.55
CA GLY A 57 -21.03 4.58 9.63
C GLY A 57 -22.34 3.84 9.94
N TYR A 58 -23.45 4.57 10.14
CA TYR A 58 -24.76 3.96 10.35
C TYR A 58 -25.21 3.11 9.16
N PHE A 59 -24.98 3.59 7.94
CA PHE A 59 -25.30 2.83 6.74
C PHE A 59 -24.53 1.50 6.69
N TRP A 60 -23.20 1.54 6.85
CA TRP A 60 -22.36 0.34 6.82
C TRP A 60 -22.67 -0.61 7.97
N GLN A 61 -22.90 -0.07 9.17
CA GLN A 61 -23.32 -0.86 10.33
C GLN A 61 -24.65 -1.59 10.04
N ALA A 62 -25.65 -0.91 9.47
CA ALA A 62 -26.90 -1.54 9.09
C ALA A 62 -26.73 -2.62 8.00
N GLN A 63 -25.85 -2.39 7.01
CA GLN A 63 -25.54 -3.40 5.99
C GLN A 63 -24.85 -4.62 6.62
N TRP A 64 -23.91 -4.39 7.53
CA TRP A 64 -23.21 -5.44 8.25
C TRP A 64 -24.16 -6.25 9.13
N GLU A 65 -25.07 -5.62 9.87
CA GLU A 65 -26.05 -6.34 10.68
C GLU A 65 -27.00 -7.18 9.83
N ARG A 66 -27.45 -6.66 8.69
CA ARG A 66 -28.27 -7.44 7.75
C ARG A 66 -27.50 -8.66 7.22
N LEU A 67 -26.23 -8.47 6.88
CA LEU A 67 -25.37 -9.56 6.44
C LEU A 67 -25.17 -10.58 7.56
N LEU A 68 -24.80 -10.15 8.76
CA LEU A 68 -24.59 -11.01 9.93
C LEU A 68 -25.86 -11.82 10.26
N THR A 69 -27.03 -11.20 10.23
CA THR A 69 -28.32 -11.88 10.46
C THR A 69 -28.60 -12.95 9.40
N THR A 70 -28.16 -12.74 8.15
CA THR A 70 -28.31 -13.75 7.08
C THR A 70 -27.46 -15.01 7.36
N PHE A 71 -26.38 -14.86 8.12
CA PHE A 71 -25.43 -15.92 8.47
C PHE A 71 -25.49 -16.32 9.96
N GLU A 72 -26.57 -16.00 10.67
CA GLU A 72 -26.72 -16.32 12.09
C GLU A 72 -26.53 -17.83 12.36
N GLY A 73 -25.65 -18.16 13.30
CA GLY A 73 -25.24 -19.54 13.60
C GLY A 73 -24.33 -20.20 12.56
N LYS A 74 -23.94 -19.46 11.52
CA LYS A 74 -23.03 -19.89 10.44
C LYS A 74 -22.00 -18.82 10.10
N GLU A 75 -21.55 -18.07 11.11
CA GLU A 75 -20.61 -16.95 10.97
C GLU A 75 -19.28 -17.39 10.35
N TRP A 76 -18.90 -18.66 10.52
CA TRP A 76 -17.73 -19.26 9.88
C TRP A 76 -17.80 -19.22 8.35
N ILE A 77 -19.00 -19.37 7.75
CA ILE A 77 -19.20 -19.24 6.30
C ILE A 77 -18.92 -17.80 5.88
N LEU A 78 -19.50 -16.85 6.61
CA LEU A 78 -19.29 -15.42 6.36
C LEU A 78 -17.81 -15.05 6.46
N PHE A 79 -17.12 -15.56 7.48
CA PHE A 79 -15.69 -15.39 7.64
C PHE A 79 -14.90 -15.94 6.45
N PHE A 80 -15.18 -17.16 5.98
CA PHE A 80 -14.46 -17.72 4.82
C PHE A 80 -14.77 -17.00 3.52
N ILE A 81 -15.98 -16.47 3.34
CA ILE A 81 -16.29 -15.62 2.19
C ILE A 81 -15.43 -14.35 2.24
N GLY A 82 -15.40 -13.64 3.37
CA GLY A 82 -14.67 -12.39 3.51
C GLY A 82 -13.14 -12.57 3.51
N ALA A 83 -12.62 -13.55 4.25
CA ALA A 83 -11.18 -13.75 4.41
C ALA A 83 -10.53 -14.55 3.28
N ILE A 84 -11.30 -15.24 2.43
CA ILE A 84 -10.76 -16.07 1.34
C ILE A 84 -11.32 -15.66 0.00
N GLN A 85 -12.64 -15.75 -0.20
CA GLN A 85 -13.23 -15.57 -1.53
C GLN A 85 -13.06 -14.14 -2.05
N VAL A 86 -13.31 -13.13 -1.21
CA VAL A 86 -13.15 -11.72 -1.62
C VAL A 86 -11.70 -11.39 -2.03
N PRO A 87 -10.66 -11.64 -1.19
CA PRO A 87 -9.27 -11.42 -1.58
C PRO A 87 -8.86 -12.22 -2.82
N CYS A 88 -9.33 -13.46 -2.95
CA CYS A 88 -9.06 -14.32 -4.11
C CYS A 88 -9.64 -13.72 -5.40
N LEU A 89 -10.87 -13.18 -5.34
CA LEU A 89 -11.50 -12.51 -6.47
C LEU A 89 -10.70 -11.26 -6.89
N PHE A 90 -10.24 -10.44 -5.94
CA PHE A 90 -9.38 -9.29 -6.25
C PHE A 90 -8.08 -9.72 -6.91
N PHE A 91 -7.41 -10.74 -6.36
CA PHE A 91 -6.17 -11.28 -6.90
C PHE A 91 -6.34 -11.76 -8.35
N TRP A 92 -7.30 -12.65 -8.61
CA TRP A 92 -7.49 -13.22 -9.95
C TRP A 92 -8.07 -12.24 -10.95
N SER A 93 -8.93 -11.31 -10.52
CA SER A 93 -9.46 -10.28 -11.42
C SER A 93 -8.35 -9.33 -11.87
N PHE A 94 -7.53 -8.85 -10.94
CA PHE A 94 -6.44 -7.94 -11.26
C PHE A 94 -5.35 -8.62 -12.10
N ASN A 95 -4.94 -9.83 -11.71
CA ASN A 95 -3.99 -10.63 -12.49
C ASN A 95 -4.55 -11.07 -13.84
N GLY A 96 -5.84 -11.33 -13.96
CA GLY A 96 -6.49 -11.65 -15.23
C GLY A 96 -6.32 -10.53 -16.25
N LEU A 97 -6.50 -9.27 -15.82
CA LEU A 97 -6.28 -8.10 -16.68
C LEU A 97 -4.82 -7.97 -17.11
N LEU A 98 -3.87 -8.16 -16.19
CA LEU A 98 -2.44 -8.10 -16.50
C LEU A 98 -2.00 -9.25 -17.42
N LEU A 99 -2.53 -10.46 -17.21
CA LEU A 99 -2.23 -11.64 -18.01
C LEU A 99 -2.64 -11.49 -19.48
N VAL A 100 -3.70 -10.72 -19.76
CA VAL A 100 -4.03 -10.38 -21.16
C VAL A 100 -2.86 -9.66 -21.82
N VAL A 101 -2.23 -8.71 -21.12
CA VAL A 101 -1.07 -7.97 -21.63
C VAL A 101 0.17 -8.84 -21.70
N ASP A 102 0.43 -9.64 -20.66
CA ASP A 102 1.59 -10.53 -20.60
C ASP A 102 1.59 -11.60 -21.70
N THR A 103 0.41 -12.10 -22.08
CA THR A 103 0.28 -13.17 -23.09
C THR A 103 0.11 -12.65 -24.52
N THR A 104 -0.45 -11.45 -24.71
CA THR A 104 -0.73 -10.91 -26.06
C THR A 104 0.17 -9.75 -26.48
N GLY A 105 0.89 -9.13 -25.53
CA GLY A 105 1.61 -7.88 -25.72
C GLY A 105 0.71 -6.64 -25.88
N LYS A 106 -0.61 -6.80 -25.75
CA LYS A 106 -1.62 -5.76 -25.96
C LYS A 106 -2.52 -5.57 -24.72
N PRO A 107 -3.06 -4.37 -24.49
CA PRO A 107 -2.95 -3.18 -25.33
C PRO A 107 -1.66 -2.38 -25.10
N ASN A 108 -1.21 -1.66 -26.14
CA ASN A 108 0.05 -0.90 -26.13
C ASN A 108 0.11 0.19 -25.05
N PHE A 109 -1.03 0.68 -24.59
CA PHE A 109 -1.07 1.69 -23.53
C PHE A 109 -0.63 1.14 -22.17
N ILE A 110 -0.69 -0.19 -21.95
CA ILE A 110 -0.16 -0.86 -20.75
C ILE A 110 1.26 -1.35 -21.00
N SER A 111 1.52 -2.03 -22.12
CA SER A 111 2.82 -2.67 -22.37
C SER A 111 4.00 -1.69 -22.44
N ARG A 112 3.75 -0.41 -22.77
CA ARG A 112 4.77 0.66 -22.71
C ARG A 112 5.34 0.93 -21.31
N TYR A 113 4.66 0.49 -20.24
CA TYR A 113 5.12 0.67 -18.85
C TYR A 113 6.01 -0.49 -18.37
N ARG A 114 6.38 -1.44 -19.25
CA ARG A 114 7.21 -2.59 -18.88
C ARG A 114 8.58 -2.11 -18.37
N ILE A 115 9.00 -2.67 -17.24
CA ILE A 115 10.31 -2.36 -16.62
C ILE A 115 11.42 -3.11 -17.35
N GLN A 116 11.32 -4.45 -17.46
CA GLN A 116 12.31 -5.30 -18.12
C GLN A 116 11.91 -5.63 -19.57
N VAL A 117 12.19 -4.72 -20.49
CA VAL A 117 11.83 -4.84 -21.92
C VAL A 117 12.41 -6.10 -22.58
N GLY A 118 11.60 -6.83 -23.34
CA GLY A 118 12.01 -8.02 -24.09
C GLY A 118 12.19 -9.28 -23.23
N LYS A 119 11.82 -9.22 -21.94
CA LYS A 119 11.79 -10.38 -21.05
C LYS A 119 10.36 -10.84 -20.85
N ASN A 120 10.10 -12.14 -21.05
CA ASN A 120 8.78 -12.74 -20.91
C ASN A 120 7.70 -12.03 -21.76
N GLU A 121 8.05 -11.68 -23.00
CA GLU A 121 7.15 -10.99 -23.96
C GLU A 121 7.13 -11.72 -25.32
N PRO A 122 6.07 -12.48 -25.64
CA PRO A 122 5.01 -12.90 -24.74
C PRO A 122 5.51 -13.92 -23.71
N VAL A 123 4.76 -14.08 -22.62
CA VAL A 123 5.07 -15.10 -21.61
C VAL A 123 4.97 -16.51 -22.22
N ASP A 124 5.94 -17.38 -21.91
CA ASP A 124 5.89 -18.80 -22.27
C ASP A 124 4.64 -19.49 -21.67
N PRO A 125 3.72 -20.02 -22.49
CA PRO A 125 2.50 -20.66 -22.03
C PRO A 125 2.73 -21.90 -21.15
N VAL A 126 3.83 -22.64 -21.36
CA VAL A 126 4.13 -23.83 -20.56
C VAL A 126 4.55 -23.42 -19.15
N LYS A 127 5.49 -22.48 -19.07
CA LYS A 127 5.96 -21.90 -17.80
C LYS A 127 4.80 -21.23 -17.04
N LEU A 128 3.96 -20.47 -17.73
CA LEU A 128 2.78 -19.82 -17.13
C LEU A 128 1.80 -20.84 -16.55
N ARG A 129 1.49 -21.91 -17.28
CA ARG A 129 0.58 -22.97 -16.81
C ARG A 129 1.12 -23.66 -15.55
N GLN A 130 2.42 -23.91 -15.49
CA GLN A 130 3.08 -24.45 -14.31
C GLN A 130 3.02 -23.49 -13.12
N SER A 131 3.23 -22.19 -13.36
CA SER A 131 3.09 -21.15 -12.34
C SER A 131 1.67 -21.09 -11.80
N ILE A 132 0.66 -21.03 -12.67
CA ILE A 132 -0.76 -21.00 -12.28
C ILE A 132 -1.13 -22.23 -11.45
N ARG A 133 -0.68 -23.42 -11.84
CA ARG A 133 -0.91 -24.64 -11.04
C ARG A 133 -0.32 -24.55 -9.64
N THR A 134 0.89 -24.00 -9.52
CA THR A 134 1.52 -23.79 -8.20
C THR A 134 0.78 -22.73 -7.38
N VAL A 135 0.35 -21.63 -8.00
CA VAL A 135 -0.41 -20.57 -7.33
C VAL A 135 -1.74 -21.12 -6.79
N LEU A 136 -2.47 -21.87 -7.62
CA LEU A 136 -3.70 -22.54 -7.20
C LEU A 136 -3.45 -23.57 -6.10
N PHE A 137 -2.37 -24.35 -6.19
CA PHE A 137 -1.97 -25.25 -5.11
C PHE A 137 -1.72 -24.49 -3.81
N ASN A 138 -0.95 -23.40 -3.84
CA ASN A 138 -0.67 -22.59 -2.66
C ASN A 138 -1.97 -22.01 -2.08
N GLN A 139 -2.84 -21.43 -2.90
CA GLN A 139 -4.13 -20.88 -2.43
C GLN A 139 -5.05 -21.95 -1.82
N CYS A 140 -5.22 -23.10 -2.50
CA CYS A 140 -6.17 -24.12 -2.09
C CYS A 140 -5.65 -25.06 -1.00
N MET A 141 -4.37 -25.44 -1.05
CA MET A 141 -3.80 -26.47 -0.17
C MET A 141 -2.97 -25.88 0.97
N VAL A 142 -2.62 -24.59 0.91
CA VAL A 142 -1.85 -23.91 1.96
C VAL A 142 -2.65 -22.76 2.57
N SER A 143 -3.02 -21.73 1.79
CA SER A 143 -3.74 -20.56 2.31
C SER A 143 -5.09 -20.93 2.91
N PHE A 144 -5.91 -21.72 2.19
CA PHE A 144 -7.24 -22.10 2.65
C PHE A 144 -7.21 -22.84 4.00
N PRO A 145 -6.43 -23.94 4.17
CA PRO A 145 -6.29 -24.57 5.49
C PRO A 145 -5.78 -23.62 6.57
N MET A 146 -4.79 -22.77 6.28
CA MET A 146 -4.29 -21.79 7.26
C MET A 146 -5.38 -20.82 7.73
N VAL A 147 -6.22 -20.31 6.83
CA VAL A 147 -7.33 -19.41 7.20
C VAL A 147 -8.44 -20.16 7.96
N VAL A 148 -8.68 -21.43 7.63
CA VAL A 148 -9.59 -22.30 8.41
C VAL A 148 -9.08 -22.46 9.84
N PHE A 149 -7.79 -22.73 10.02
CA PHE A 149 -7.18 -22.82 11.35
C PHE A 149 -7.11 -21.47 12.07
N LEU A 150 -7.00 -20.35 11.35
CA LEU A 150 -6.98 -19.00 11.92
C LEU A 150 -8.32 -18.63 12.57
N TYR A 151 -9.44 -19.04 11.97
CA TYR A 151 -10.79 -18.67 12.43
C TYR A 151 -11.04 -18.95 13.93
N PRO A 152 -10.81 -20.15 14.48
CA PRO A 152 -11.04 -20.41 15.91
C PRO A 152 -10.17 -19.56 16.82
N PHE A 153 -8.91 -19.24 16.45
CA PHE A 153 -8.06 -18.34 17.24
C PHE A 153 -8.62 -16.92 17.27
N LEU A 154 -9.04 -16.39 16.12
CA LEU A 154 -9.69 -15.08 16.07
C LEU A 154 -11.02 -15.07 16.83
N LYS A 155 -11.82 -16.14 16.71
CA LYS A 155 -13.10 -16.28 17.41
C LYS A 155 -12.92 -16.29 18.92
N TRP A 156 -11.88 -16.96 19.42
CA TRP A 156 -11.52 -16.97 20.83
C TRP A 156 -10.98 -15.62 21.33
N TRP A 157 -10.23 -14.90 20.49
CA TRP A 157 -9.56 -13.65 20.90
C TRP A 157 -10.46 -12.42 20.85
N GLY A 158 -11.06 -12.12 19.71
CA GLY A 158 -11.79 -10.85 19.49
C GLY A 158 -13.11 -10.97 18.75
N ASP A 159 -13.50 -12.18 18.36
CA ASP A 159 -14.63 -12.49 17.47
C ASP A 159 -14.63 -11.67 16.17
N PRO A 160 -14.14 -12.23 15.05
CA PRO A 160 -14.03 -11.47 13.81
C PRO A 160 -15.41 -11.13 13.23
N CYS A 161 -16.48 -11.84 13.63
CA CYS A 161 -17.85 -11.60 13.16
C CYS A 161 -18.72 -10.91 14.22
N ARG A 162 -18.10 -10.20 15.18
CA ARG A 162 -18.84 -9.41 16.17
C ARG A 162 -19.75 -8.37 15.50
N ARG A 163 -20.80 -7.97 16.21
CA ARG A 163 -21.86 -7.12 15.65
C ARG A 163 -21.39 -5.71 15.30
N GLU A 164 -20.47 -5.14 16.08
CA GLU A 164 -20.02 -3.76 15.89
C GLU A 164 -18.86 -3.68 14.89
N LEU A 165 -19.03 -2.89 13.83
CA LEU A 165 -17.95 -2.55 12.91
C LEU A 165 -16.88 -1.72 13.62
N PRO A 166 -15.60 -1.86 13.22
CA PRO A 166 -14.55 -0.99 13.72
C PRO A 166 -14.84 0.46 13.31
N THR A 167 -14.53 1.40 14.20
CA THR A 167 -14.56 2.82 13.83
C THR A 167 -13.53 3.08 12.72
N PHE A 168 -13.76 4.10 11.89
CA PHE A 168 -12.84 4.43 10.80
C PHE A 168 -11.41 4.68 11.29
N HIS A 169 -11.24 5.40 12.40
CA HIS A 169 -9.93 5.65 12.99
C HIS A 169 -9.25 4.39 13.52
N TRP A 170 -10.04 3.48 14.13
CA TRP A 170 -9.51 2.19 14.56
C TRP A 170 -9.07 1.34 13.37
N PHE A 171 -9.86 1.31 12.30
CA PHE A 171 -9.48 0.63 11.06
C PHE A 171 -8.17 1.18 10.47
N LEU A 172 -7.95 2.50 10.47
CA LEU A 172 -6.69 3.09 10.03
C LEU A 172 -5.50 2.70 10.92
N LEU A 173 -5.71 2.64 12.24
CA LEU A 173 -4.69 2.16 13.17
C LEU A 173 -4.36 0.69 12.92
N GLU A 174 -5.38 -0.15 12.71
CA GLU A 174 -5.20 -1.55 12.34
C GLU A 174 -4.36 -1.69 11.07
N LEU A 175 -4.68 -0.96 9.99
CA LEU A 175 -3.89 -0.98 8.76
C LEU A 175 -2.43 -0.58 8.98
N ALA A 176 -2.17 0.46 9.79
CA ALA A 176 -0.81 0.88 10.11
C ALA A 176 -0.04 -0.23 10.85
N ILE A 177 -0.66 -0.84 11.86
CA ILE A 177 -0.07 -1.95 12.63
C ILE A 177 0.17 -3.16 11.75
N PHE A 178 -0.78 -3.52 10.88
CA PHE A 178 -0.65 -4.66 9.97
C PHE A 178 0.53 -4.45 9.02
N THR A 179 0.66 -3.25 8.45
CA THR A 179 1.75 -2.91 7.54
C THR A 179 3.11 -2.99 8.23
N LEU A 180 3.23 -2.49 9.47
CA LEU A 180 4.47 -2.56 10.25
C LEU A 180 4.84 -4.00 10.61
N ILE A 181 3.86 -4.82 11.01
CA ILE A 181 4.08 -6.25 11.31
C ILE A 181 4.48 -6.99 10.04
N GLU A 182 3.82 -6.72 8.92
CA GLU A 182 4.16 -7.30 7.62
C GLU A 182 5.59 -6.94 7.21
N GLU A 183 5.98 -5.66 7.28
CA GLU A 183 7.35 -5.22 6.96
C GLU A 183 8.39 -5.99 7.78
N VAL A 184 8.18 -6.12 9.11
CA VAL A 184 9.12 -6.84 9.99
C VAL A 184 9.18 -8.33 9.66
N LEU A 185 8.03 -9.01 9.62
CA LEU A 185 7.99 -10.45 9.43
C LEU A 185 8.43 -10.84 8.02
N PHE A 186 8.00 -10.09 7.00
CA PHE A 186 8.40 -10.30 5.62
C PHE A 186 9.90 -10.08 5.46
N TYR A 187 10.44 -8.94 5.89
CA TYR A 187 11.86 -8.62 5.71
C TYR A 187 12.78 -9.72 6.26
N TYR A 188 12.57 -10.11 7.53
CA TYR A 188 13.46 -11.09 8.17
C TYR A 188 13.27 -12.50 7.64
N SER A 189 12.03 -12.92 7.37
CA SER A 189 11.79 -14.24 6.76
C SER A 189 12.35 -14.32 5.35
N HIS A 190 12.11 -13.29 4.53
CA HIS A 190 12.57 -13.23 3.16
C HIS A 190 14.11 -13.22 3.10
N ARG A 191 14.77 -12.37 3.89
CA ARG A 191 16.23 -12.33 3.99
C ARG A 191 16.81 -13.67 4.48
N LEU A 192 16.15 -14.33 5.44
CA LEU A 192 16.55 -15.67 5.90
C LEU A 192 16.45 -16.70 4.77
N LEU A 193 15.37 -16.67 3.99
CA LEU A 193 15.17 -17.58 2.87
C LEU A 193 16.20 -17.40 1.74
N HIS A 194 16.84 -16.23 1.65
CA HIS A 194 18.00 -15.98 0.78
C HIS A 194 19.32 -16.54 1.30
N HIS A 195 19.38 -17.02 2.54
CA HIS A 195 20.57 -17.72 3.02
C HIS A 195 20.84 -18.97 2.15
N PRO A 196 22.10 -19.28 1.75
CA PRO A 196 22.40 -20.30 0.74
C PRO A 196 21.77 -21.68 0.98
N THR A 197 21.60 -22.08 2.24
CA THR A 197 20.95 -23.33 2.65
C THR A 197 19.47 -23.38 2.29
N PHE A 198 18.74 -22.28 2.51
CA PHE A 198 17.30 -22.20 2.28
C PHE A 198 17.00 -21.77 0.84
N TYR A 199 17.81 -20.88 0.26
CA TYR A 199 17.61 -20.38 -1.10
C TYR A 199 17.52 -21.52 -2.10
N LYS A 200 18.53 -22.40 -2.12
CA LYS A 200 18.61 -23.50 -3.10
C LYS A 200 17.42 -24.46 -3.04
N LYS A 201 16.79 -24.61 -1.87
CA LYS A 201 15.74 -25.61 -1.61
C LYS A 201 14.33 -25.03 -1.65
N ILE A 202 14.18 -23.76 -1.27
CA ILE A 202 12.89 -23.14 -0.99
C ILE A 202 12.70 -21.95 -1.93
N HIS A 203 13.53 -20.91 -1.78
CA HIS A 203 13.27 -19.61 -2.39
C HIS A 203 13.70 -19.48 -3.85
N LYS A 204 14.61 -20.35 -4.33
CA LYS A 204 15.02 -20.38 -5.73
C LYS A 204 13.83 -20.56 -6.68
N LYS A 205 12.79 -21.29 -6.26
CA LYS A 205 11.57 -21.48 -7.05
C LYS A 205 10.91 -20.14 -7.37
N HIS A 206 10.72 -19.29 -6.37
CA HIS A 206 10.15 -17.96 -6.55
C HIS A 206 10.95 -17.11 -7.55
N HIS A 207 12.29 -17.20 -7.45
CA HIS A 207 13.25 -16.51 -8.32
C HIS A 207 13.45 -17.14 -9.72
N GLU A 208 12.67 -18.15 -10.11
CA GLU A 208 12.66 -18.63 -11.50
C GLU A 208 12.14 -17.58 -12.50
N TRP A 209 11.52 -16.50 -11.99
CA TRP A 209 10.99 -15.38 -12.74
C TRP A 209 11.77 -14.09 -12.47
N THR A 210 12.99 -13.99 -13.00
CA THR A 210 13.85 -12.79 -12.86
C THR A 210 13.24 -11.51 -13.42
N ALA A 211 12.29 -11.64 -14.36
CA ALA A 211 11.37 -10.60 -14.81
C ALA A 211 9.96 -11.05 -14.42
N PRO A 212 9.46 -10.66 -13.25
CA PRO A 212 8.21 -11.16 -12.72
C PRO A 212 7.01 -10.64 -13.51
N ILE A 213 5.90 -11.38 -13.41
CA ILE A 213 4.57 -10.96 -13.88
C ILE A 213 3.59 -11.13 -12.71
N GLY A 214 2.49 -10.38 -12.67
CA GLY A 214 1.71 -10.21 -11.43
C GLY A 214 1.32 -11.53 -10.74
N VAL A 215 0.92 -12.54 -11.51
CA VAL A 215 0.40 -13.81 -10.97
C VAL A 215 1.47 -14.62 -10.23
N ILE A 216 2.75 -14.37 -10.52
CA ILE A 216 3.87 -15.10 -9.89
C ILE A 216 4.16 -14.61 -8.47
N SER A 217 3.52 -13.54 -8.02
CA SER A 217 3.57 -13.08 -6.62
C SER A 217 3.24 -14.19 -5.61
N LEU A 218 2.45 -15.19 -5.99
CA LEU A 218 2.14 -16.37 -5.18
C LEU A 218 2.80 -17.67 -5.69
N TYR A 219 3.66 -17.58 -6.71
CA TYR A 219 4.48 -18.67 -7.20
C TYR A 219 5.68 -18.86 -6.27
N ALA A 220 5.50 -19.73 -5.27
CA ALA A 220 6.49 -19.98 -4.24
C ALA A 220 6.51 -21.45 -3.82
N HIS A 221 7.58 -21.87 -3.16
CA HIS A 221 7.59 -23.13 -2.44
C HIS A 221 6.60 -23.08 -1.27
N PRO A 222 5.87 -24.16 -0.90
CA PRO A 222 4.86 -24.11 0.16
C PRO A 222 5.37 -23.55 1.50
N ILE A 223 6.60 -23.91 1.91
CA ILE A 223 7.23 -23.37 3.13
C ILE A 223 7.41 -21.85 3.06
N GLU A 224 7.89 -21.33 1.93
CA GLU A 224 8.01 -19.88 1.73
C GLU A 224 6.63 -19.22 1.71
N HIS A 225 5.65 -19.84 1.05
CA HIS A 225 4.30 -19.32 1.03
C HIS A 225 3.70 -19.22 2.44
N VAL A 226 3.98 -20.17 3.32
CA VAL A 226 3.61 -20.06 4.75
C VAL A 226 4.39 -18.94 5.43
N VAL A 227 5.72 -19.00 5.39
CA VAL A 227 6.60 -18.22 6.28
C VAL A 227 6.74 -16.76 5.85
N SER A 228 6.81 -16.50 4.55
CA SER A 228 7.01 -15.17 3.98
C SER A 228 5.78 -14.57 3.33
N ASN A 229 4.73 -15.34 2.98
CA ASN A 229 3.51 -14.72 2.46
C ASN A 229 2.38 -14.72 3.51
N MET A 230 2.06 -15.87 4.07
CA MET A 230 0.87 -16.00 4.92
C MET A 230 1.05 -15.49 6.34
N LEU A 231 2.14 -15.86 7.02
CA LEU A 231 2.39 -15.38 8.38
C LEU A 231 2.49 -13.85 8.47
N PRO A 232 3.24 -13.14 7.60
CA PRO A 232 3.29 -11.68 7.64
C PRO A 232 1.92 -11.02 7.48
N ALA A 233 1.07 -11.55 6.60
CA ALA A 233 -0.27 -11.02 6.39
C ALA A 233 -1.22 -11.33 7.56
N ILE A 234 -1.13 -12.51 8.18
CA ILE A 234 -2.10 -13.00 9.19
C ILE A 234 -1.81 -12.49 10.60
N VAL A 235 -0.54 -12.30 10.97
CA VAL A 235 -0.17 -11.99 12.37
C VAL A 235 -0.74 -10.66 12.83
N GLY A 236 -0.77 -9.63 11.98
CA GLY A 236 -1.33 -8.32 12.34
C GLY A 236 -2.80 -8.40 12.79
N PRO A 237 -3.71 -8.90 11.94
CA PRO A 237 -5.12 -9.06 12.33
C PRO A 237 -5.34 -9.99 13.52
N LEU A 238 -4.50 -11.03 13.67
CA LEU A 238 -4.56 -11.94 14.81
C LEU A 238 -4.22 -11.22 16.13
N VAL A 239 -3.11 -10.49 16.17
CA VAL A 239 -2.68 -9.72 17.35
C VAL A 239 -3.75 -8.70 17.75
N MET A 240 -4.35 -8.03 16.77
CA MET A 240 -5.34 -6.98 16.99
C MET A 240 -6.77 -7.50 17.28
N GLY A 241 -7.04 -8.80 17.15
CA GLY A 241 -8.40 -9.34 17.32
C GLY A 241 -9.40 -8.73 16.33
N SER A 242 -8.94 -8.50 15.10
CA SER A 242 -9.61 -7.60 14.17
C SER A 242 -10.93 -8.12 13.64
N HIS A 243 -11.79 -7.17 13.28
CA HIS A 243 -13.07 -7.45 12.66
C HIS A 243 -12.89 -8.02 11.24
N LEU A 244 -13.83 -8.83 10.77
CA LEU A 244 -13.81 -9.45 9.43
C LEU A 244 -13.70 -8.40 8.33
N SER A 245 -14.32 -7.22 8.48
CA SER A 245 -14.20 -6.12 7.52
C SER A 245 -12.75 -5.65 7.37
N SER A 246 -12.03 -5.50 8.49
CA SER A 246 -10.62 -5.11 8.48
C SER A 246 -9.75 -6.19 7.86
N ILE A 247 -9.97 -7.45 8.23
CA ILE A 247 -9.27 -8.63 7.69
C ILE A 247 -9.46 -8.72 6.17
N THR A 248 -10.71 -8.63 5.71
CA THR A 248 -11.09 -8.72 4.29
C THR A 248 -10.41 -7.64 3.47
N MET A 249 -10.46 -6.39 3.94
CA MET A 249 -9.81 -5.27 3.27
C MET A 249 -8.29 -5.44 3.26
N TRP A 250 -7.69 -5.78 4.41
CA TRP A 250 -6.25 -5.99 4.54
C TRP A 250 -5.73 -7.08 3.61
N PHE A 251 -6.32 -8.28 3.62
CA PHE A 251 -5.88 -9.36 2.74
C PHE A 251 -6.06 -9.02 1.25
N SER A 252 -7.13 -8.29 0.90
CA SER A 252 -7.34 -7.82 -0.48
C SER A 252 -6.27 -6.80 -0.89
N LEU A 253 -5.98 -5.82 -0.02
CA LEU A 253 -4.94 -4.82 -0.26
C LEU A 253 -3.56 -5.45 -0.35
N ALA A 254 -3.21 -6.34 0.58
CA ALA A 254 -1.93 -7.05 0.58
C ALA A 254 -1.74 -7.82 -0.74
N LEU A 255 -2.72 -8.61 -1.18
CA LEU A 255 -2.63 -9.34 -2.46
C LEU A 255 -2.51 -8.43 -3.68
N ILE A 256 -3.22 -7.30 -3.70
CA ILE A 256 -3.11 -6.30 -4.79
C ILE A 256 -1.72 -5.67 -4.77
N ILE A 257 -1.23 -5.23 -3.61
CA ILE A 257 0.10 -4.60 -3.47
C ILE A 257 1.20 -5.58 -3.87
N THR A 258 1.17 -6.83 -3.38
CA THR A 258 2.13 -7.85 -3.78
C THR A 258 2.07 -8.11 -5.29
N THR A 259 0.87 -8.12 -5.88
CA THR A 259 0.71 -8.24 -7.34
C THR A 259 1.35 -7.06 -8.06
N ILE A 260 1.13 -5.83 -7.60
CA ILE A 260 1.72 -4.61 -8.18
C ILE A 260 3.24 -4.69 -8.12
N SER A 261 3.83 -5.08 -6.98
CA SER A 261 5.28 -5.23 -6.83
C SER A 261 5.90 -6.28 -7.76
N HIS A 262 5.11 -7.21 -8.29
CA HIS A 262 5.55 -8.27 -9.20
C HIS A 262 5.07 -8.09 -10.64
N CYS A 263 4.24 -7.07 -10.94
CA CYS A 263 3.52 -7.05 -12.21
C CYS A 263 4.43 -6.80 -13.42
N GLY A 264 5.67 -6.32 -13.20
CA GLY A 264 6.62 -5.99 -14.25
C GLY A 264 6.26 -4.71 -15.00
N TYR A 265 5.27 -3.94 -14.53
CA TYR A 265 4.80 -2.69 -15.11
C TYR A 265 4.79 -1.56 -14.09
N HIS A 266 5.44 -0.44 -14.39
CA HIS A 266 5.33 0.77 -13.57
C HIS A 266 4.11 1.60 -13.99
N LEU A 267 2.92 1.16 -13.57
CA LEU A 267 1.65 1.77 -13.97
C LEU A 267 1.36 3.10 -13.24
N PRO A 268 0.63 4.02 -13.89
CA PRO A 268 0.19 5.27 -13.25
C PRO A 268 -0.68 5.03 -12.01
N PHE A 269 -0.51 5.89 -11.01
CA PHE A 269 -1.28 5.94 -9.76
C PHE A 269 -1.17 4.70 -8.86
N LEU A 270 -0.27 3.77 -9.17
CA LEU A 270 0.03 2.60 -8.35
C LEU A 270 1.43 2.70 -7.71
N PRO A 271 1.67 2.05 -6.55
CA PRO A 271 2.99 1.96 -5.96
C PRO A 271 4.04 1.44 -6.96
N SER A 272 5.28 1.92 -6.82
CA SER A 272 6.36 1.53 -7.74
C SER A 272 6.76 0.06 -7.54
N PRO A 273 6.85 -0.75 -8.62
CA PRO A 273 7.40 -2.10 -8.54
C PRO A 273 8.93 -2.16 -8.55
N GLU A 274 9.61 -1.07 -8.90
CA GLU A 274 11.06 -1.03 -9.20
C GLU A 274 11.94 -1.66 -8.11
N PHE A 275 11.58 -1.48 -6.84
CA PHE A 275 12.31 -2.04 -5.70
C PHE A 275 12.33 -3.57 -5.71
N HIS A 276 11.16 -4.19 -5.90
CA HIS A 276 11.04 -5.64 -5.89
C HIS A 276 11.38 -6.27 -7.25
N ASP A 277 11.16 -5.55 -8.35
CA ASP A 277 11.67 -5.97 -9.66
C ASP A 277 13.22 -6.04 -9.66
N TYR A 278 13.88 -5.06 -9.07
CA TYR A 278 15.34 -5.09 -8.85
C TYR A 278 15.78 -6.24 -7.94
N HIS A 279 14.97 -6.57 -6.93
CA HIS A 279 15.20 -7.74 -6.08
C HIS A 279 15.22 -9.05 -6.91
N HIS A 280 14.23 -9.28 -7.78
CA HIS A 280 14.20 -10.44 -8.69
C HIS A 280 15.36 -10.47 -9.69
N LEU A 281 15.92 -9.31 -10.03
CA LEU A 281 17.07 -9.20 -10.91
C LEU A 281 18.41 -9.48 -10.22
N LYS A 282 18.58 -9.05 -8.96
CA LYS A 282 19.88 -9.10 -8.23
C LYS A 282 19.94 -10.13 -7.11
N PHE A 283 18.80 -10.60 -6.63
CA PHE A 283 18.61 -11.61 -5.58
C PHE A 283 19.08 -11.23 -4.17
N ASN A 284 20.04 -10.31 -4.02
CA ASN A 284 20.72 -10.07 -2.74
C ASN A 284 20.52 -8.65 -2.15
N GLN A 285 19.51 -7.92 -2.64
CA GLN A 285 19.15 -6.55 -2.22
C GLN A 285 17.62 -6.43 -2.16
N CYS A 286 17.09 -5.43 -1.45
CA CYS A 286 15.67 -5.06 -1.49
C CYS A 286 14.71 -6.17 -1.01
N TYR A 287 14.84 -6.59 0.26
CA TYR A 287 14.08 -7.70 0.82
C TYR A 287 12.72 -7.30 1.42
N GLY A 288 12.54 -6.06 1.85
CA GLY A 288 11.36 -5.57 2.56
C GLY A 288 10.19 -5.23 1.65
N VAL A 289 9.05 -4.93 2.27
CA VAL A 289 7.83 -4.48 1.59
C VAL A 289 7.87 -2.96 1.42
N LEU A 290 8.20 -2.24 2.49
CA LEU A 290 8.33 -0.78 2.51
C LEU A 290 9.75 -0.29 2.21
N GLY A 291 10.75 -1.15 2.39
CA GLY A 291 12.17 -0.80 2.26
C GLY A 291 12.76 -0.06 3.48
N VAL A 292 11.99 0.12 4.55
CA VAL A 292 12.47 0.74 5.80
C VAL A 292 13.55 -0.12 6.43
N LEU A 293 13.30 -1.43 6.54
CA LEU A 293 14.29 -2.34 7.10
C LEU A 293 15.48 -2.54 6.16
N ASP A 294 15.30 -2.42 4.85
CA ASP A 294 16.43 -2.43 3.93
C ASP A 294 17.35 -1.24 4.13
N HIS A 295 16.79 -0.04 4.30
CA HIS A 295 17.57 1.15 4.60
C HIS A 295 18.35 0.98 5.91
N LEU A 296 17.67 0.50 6.97
CA LEU A 296 18.29 0.31 8.29
C LEU A 296 19.41 -0.73 8.29
N HIS A 297 19.28 -1.79 7.48
CA HIS A 297 20.29 -2.86 7.41
C HIS A 297 21.27 -2.71 6.23
N GLY A 298 21.14 -1.65 5.43
CA GLY A 298 21.98 -1.41 4.25
C GLY A 298 21.76 -2.42 3.11
N THR A 299 20.59 -3.04 3.00
CA THR A 299 20.28 -4.00 1.93
C THR A 299 19.67 -3.36 0.68
N ASP A 300 19.63 -2.03 0.60
CA ASP A 300 19.23 -1.24 -0.58
C ASP A 300 20.36 -0.34 -1.14
N ILE A 301 21.59 -0.47 -0.65
CA ILE A 301 22.72 0.43 -1.01
C ILE A 301 22.99 0.38 -2.51
N MET A 302 23.01 -0.81 -3.11
CA MET A 302 23.25 -0.95 -4.55
C MET A 302 22.06 -0.48 -5.37
N PHE A 303 20.84 -0.67 -4.86
CA PHE A 303 19.63 -0.20 -5.51
C PHE A 303 19.63 1.33 -5.64
N LYS A 304 19.98 2.05 -4.55
CA LYS A 304 20.09 3.51 -4.51
C LYS A 304 21.06 4.12 -5.53
N GLN A 305 21.97 3.32 -6.07
CA GLN A 305 22.96 3.74 -7.08
C GLN A 305 22.48 3.50 -8.52
N THR A 306 21.23 3.04 -8.71
CA THR A 306 20.71 2.64 -10.03
C THR A 306 19.66 3.60 -10.55
N LYS A 307 19.42 3.55 -11.88
CA LYS A 307 18.28 4.23 -12.51
C LYS A 307 16.93 3.71 -12.02
N ALA A 308 16.84 2.45 -11.60
CA ALA A 308 15.62 1.89 -11.02
C ALA A 308 15.22 2.62 -9.73
N TYR A 309 16.19 3.04 -8.89
CA TYR A 309 15.90 3.87 -7.72
C TYR A 309 15.42 5.28 -8.08
N GLU A 310 16.02 5.92 -9.10
CA GLU A 310 15.51 7.21 -9.61
C GLU A 310 14.07 7.09 -10.12
N ARG A 311 13.71 5.93 -10.67
CA ARG A 311 12.34 5.61 -11.12
C ARG A 311 11.44 5.11 -9.99
N HIS A 312 11.94 4.85 -8.78
CA HIS A 312 11.15 4.30 -7.67
C HIS A 312 10.27 5.36 -6.99
N VAL A 313 9.31 5.88 -7.74
CA VAL A 313 8.38 6.95 -7.34
C VAL A 313 6.95 6.64 -7.81
N LEU A 314 5.96 7.25 -7.17
CA LEU A 314 4.57 7.17 -7.65
C LEU A 314 4.45 7.91 -8.99
N LEU A 315 4.06 7.19 -10.04
CA LEU A 315 3.84 7.78 -11.35
C LEU A 315 2.48 8.50 -11.38
N LEU A 316 2.48 9.84 -11.35
CA LEU A 316 1.25 10.65 -11.38
C LEU A 316 0.81 11.05 -12.80
N GLY A 317 1.65 10.81 -13.80
CA GLY A 317 1.38 11.13 -15.21
C GLY A 317 1.19 9.89 -16.07
N PHE A 318 0.98 10.09 -17.37
CA PHE A 318 0.83 9.01 -18.34
C PHE A 318 2.10 8.71 -19.16
N THR A 319 3.16 9.49 -18.98
CA THR A 319 4.46 9.22 -19.62
C THR A 319 5.20 8.15 -18.82
N PRO A 320 5.64 7.03 -19.44
CA PRO A 320 6.46 6.02 -18.77
C PRO A 320 7.72 6.61 -18.14
N LEU A 321 8.13 6.09 -16.98
CA LEU A 321 9.33 6.59 -16.29
C LEU A 321 10.63 6.27 -17.03
N SER A 322 10.63 5.25 -17.90
CA SER A 322 11.73 4.96 -18.82
C SER A 322 11.93 6.06 -19.87
N GLU A 323 10.89 6.85 -20.19
CA GLU A 323 10.99 7.99 -21.09
C GLU A 323 11.38 9.27 -20.34
N SER A 324 10.80 9.52 -19.16
CA SER A 324 11.12 10.71 -18.37
C SER A 324 12.48 10.63 -17.65
N ILE A 325 12.93 9.42 -17.32
CA ILE A 325 14.23 9.13 -16.70
C ILE A 325 14.90 8.04 -17.54
N PRO A 326 15.48 8.39 -18.70
CA PRO A 326 16.05 7.41 -19.62
C PRO A 326 17.31 6.75 -19.07
N ASP A 327 17.59 5.54 -19.57
CA ASP A 327 18.87 4.87 -19.29
C ASP A 327 20.02 5.71 -19.84
N SER A 328 21.17 5.65 -19.16
CA SER A 328 22.40 6.26 -19.68
C SER A 328 22.71 5.68 -21.06
N PRO A 329 23.15 6.50 -22.04
CA PRO A 329 23.52 6.01 -23.35
C PRO A 329 24.56 4.90 -23.20
N LYS A 330 24.31 3.72 -23.80
CA LYS A 330 25.34 2.68 -23.89
C LYS A 330 26.56 3.31 -24.56
N ARG A 331 27.70 3.35 -23.88
CA ARG A 331 28.96 3.70 -24.55
C ARG A 331 29.11 2.72 -25.71
N MET A 332 29.04 3.22 -26.94
CA MET A 332 29.44 2.46 -28.11
C MET A 332 30.92 2.11 -27.89
N GLN A 333 31.19 0.83 -27.63
CA GLN A 333 32.52 0.24 -27.68
C GLN A 333 32.69 -0.41 -29.04
#